data_AF-C8WPU2-F1
#
_entry.id   AF-C8WPU2-F1
#
_cell.length_a   1.000
_cell.length_b   1.000
_cell.length_c   1.000
_cell.angle_alpha   90.00
_cell.angle_beta   90.00
_cell.angle_gamma   90.00
#
_symmetry.space_group_name_H-M   'P 1'
#
loop_
_entity.id
_entity.type
_entity.pdbx_description
1 polymer ?
#
loop_
_entity_poly.entity_id
_entity_poly.type
_entity_poly.pdbx_seq_one_letter_code
_entity_poly.pdbx_strand_id
1 'polypeptide(L)'
;MEKKATLFEYVYRQLVSDIEQGALRYGDALPSLHDLCDRFRVGIRTIRDVQRALKADGYIVVEERKRAVVAYRPADDADDGRIRALLARREVVADCYRTLELVMPPLFHLAARCCSDEDLFALAQDAKRVDRSGVSEGWRISHASIVLHGLVAKAGNPLFTSCFASLERIGLVPVVPGFESPFASRAVDVDGGLMTWMFSSLLLRDADEVQYRFGCMYRGVAQRVGAYFDALENAYAPAVDIGSFGYAWNAKAGLEFVHGQIARNLVERIVRGEFVDGQLLPSIAELSAQYGVSASTVQKAYGALNVIGVARTVNGLGTRVQLGNATFSERWLEDHSFKRDVGTYVHAAQMMCAVLPAALSRVQGHAEEVASSAERALAVEEGDWAVSKALITGLIECTEPCALQTILRELNDLLRWGAFLTLFAASRESASALSSLESIALGQARRADDEGFSQSMTAYYRLMLQSVLAFLERAGMIDVDRTIVP
;
A
#
# COMPACT_ATOMS: atom_id res chain seq x y z
N MET A 1 18.09 7.62 -13.44
CA MET A 1 17.84 6.93 -12.15
C MET A 1 17.54 7.98 -11.10
N GLU A 2 16.28 8.11 -10.68
CA GLU A 2 15.92 8.98 -9.55
C GLU A 2 16.60 8.45 -8.27
N LYS A 3 17.27 9.33 -7.52
CA LYS A 3 17.74 9.03 -6.17
C LYS A 3 16.50 8.78 -5.30
N LYS A 4 16.22 7.52 -4.98
CA LYS A 4 15.10 7.16 -4.09
C LYS A 4 15.35 7.76 -2.71
N ALA A 5 14.39 8.56 -2.25
CA ALA A 5 14.42 9.25 -0.96
C ALA A 5 14.49 8.24 0.20
N THR A 6 15.29 8.54 1.21
CA THR A 6 15.37 7.70 2.43
C THR A 6 14.04 7.74 3.22
N LEU A 7 13.78 6.76 4.10
CA LEU A 7 12.59 6.79 4.99
C LEU A 7 12.52 8.09 5.81
N PHE A 8 13.67 8.61 6.24
CA PHE A 8 13.76 9.92 6.89
C PHE A 8 13.24 11.02 5.95
N GLU A 9 13.74 11.08 4.72
CA GLU A 9 13.40 12.11 3.75
C GLU A 9 11.94 12.04 3.31
N TYR A 10 11.40 10.83 3.16
CA TYR A 10 9.98 10.60 2.89
C TYR A 10 9.09 11.17 4.03
N VAL A 11 9.37 10.79 5.28
CA VAL A 11 8.57 11.26 6.43
C VAL A 11 8.74 12.78 6.64
N TYR A 12 9.96 13.29 6.52
CA TYR A 12 10.23 14.72 6.63
C TYR A 12 9.49 15.52 5.56
N ARG A 13 9.63 15.17 4.27
CA ARG A 13 8.94 15.86 3.17
C ARG A 13 7.42 15.81 3.34
N GLN A 14 6.89 14.69 3.80
CA GLN A 14 5.46 14.57 4.04
C GLN A 14 4.99 15.47 5.18
N LEU A 15 5.71 15.53 6.31
CA LEU A 15 5.34 16.40 7.43
C LEU A 15 5.51 17.89 7.11
N VAL A 16 6.56 18.27 6.37
CA VAL A 16 6.73 19.64 5.86
C VAL A 16 5.56 20.00 4.95
N SER A 17 5.22 19.13 4.00
CA SER A 17 4.07 19.32 3.11
C SER A 17 2.76 19.47 3.89
N ASP A 18 2.53 18.65 4.93
CA ASP A 18 1.32 18.74 5.77
C ASP A 18 1.26 20.09 6.52
N ILE A 19 2.40 20.63 6.97
CA ILE A 19 2.49 21.92 7.69
C ILE A 19 2.34 23.12 6.74
N GLU A 20 3.08 23.13 5.63
CA GLU A 20 3.08 24.23 4.66
C GLU A 20 1.70 24.41 4.01
N GLN A 21 1.04 23.31 3.67
CA GLN A 21 -0.30 23.29 3.08
C GLN A 21 -1.42 23.51 4.10
N GLY A 22 -1.08 23.67 5.40
CA GLY A 22 -2.04 23.99 6.45
C GLY A 22 -2.94 22.83 6.89
N ALA A 23 -2.58 21.58 6.57
CA ALA A 23 -3.20 20.40 7.18
C ALA A 23 -2.84 20.29 8.67
N LEU A 24 -1.67 20.80 9.06
CA LEU A 24 -1.29 21.07 10.45
C LEU A 24 -1.05 22.58 10.60
N ARG A 25 -1.90 23.27 11.35
CA ARG A 25 -1.89 24.74 11.50
C ARG A 25 -0.97 25.18 12.63
N TYR A 26 -0.59 26.45 12.62
CA TYR A 26 0.13 27.07 13.74
C TYR A 26 -0.62 26.82 15.05
N GLY A 27 0.09 26.30 16.05
CA GLY A 27 -0.49 25.96 17.35
C GLY A 27 -1.07 24.55 17.45
N ASP A 28 -1.21 23.82 16.33
CA ASP A 28 -1.63 22.42 16.37
C ASP A 28 -0.56 21.55 17.00
N ALA A 29 -0.98 20.62 17.86
CA ALA A 29 -0.10 19.59 18.36
C ALA A 29 0.21 18.58 17.24
N LEU A 30 1.49 18.32 17.00
CA LEU A 30 1.91 17.23 16.13
C LEU A 30 1.38 15.88 16.67
N PRO A 31 1.07 14.91 15.80
CA PRO A 31 0.77 13.54 16.24
C PRO A 31 1.87 13.00 17.16
N SER A 32 1.52 12.11 18.08
CA SER A 32 2.49 11.59 19.04
C SER A 32 3.60 10.81 18.33
N LEU A 33 4.74 10.62 19.00
CA LEU A 33 5.83 9.81 18.46
C LEU A 33 5.34 8.41 18.07
N HIS A 34 4.45 7.82 18.88
CA HIS A 34 3.90 6.49 18.61
C HIS A 34 2.98 6.53 17.38
N ASP A 35 2.07 7.51 17.31
CA ASP A 35 1.18 7.69 16.16
C ASP A 35 1.98 7.88 14.86
N LEU A 36 3.07 8.65 14.90
CA LEU A 36 3.96 8.83 13.75
C LEU A 36 4.72 7.55 13.40
N CYS A 37 5.18 6.77 14.39
CA CYS A 37 5.80 5.48 14.14
C CYS A 37 4.84 4.52 13.45
N ASP A 38 3.58 4.49 13.89
CA ASP A 38 2.58 3.58 13.35
C ASP A 38 2.13 4.04 11.96
N ARG A 39 1.87 5.34 11.80
CA ARG A 39 1.44 5.97 10.54
C ARG A 39 2.47 5.82 9.42
N PHE A 40 3.75 6.04 9.73
CA PHE A 40 4.82 5.97 8.73
C PHE A 40 5.56 4.63 8.73
N ARG A 41 5.23 3.73 9.66
CA ARG A 41 5.90 2.44 9.90
C ARG A 41 7.42 2.57 10.06
N VAL A 42 7.92 3.69 10.57
CA VAL A 42 9.35 3.88 10.81
C VAL A 42 9.68 3.79 12.30
N GLY A 43 10.91 3.37 12.60
CA GLY A 43 11.36 3.27 13.99
C GLY A 43 11.36 4.63 14.70
N ILE A 44 11.15 4.61 16.02
CA ILE A 44 11.09 5.82 16.86
C ILE A 44 12.34 6.71 16.75
N ARG A 45 13.50 6.11 16.45
CA ARG A 45 14.74 6.86 16.20
C ARG A 45 14.61 7.74 14.96
N THR A 46 14.08 7.21 13.85
CA THR A 46 13.84 7.96 12.62
C THR A 46 12.83 9.08 12.84
N ILE A 47 11.72 8.84 13.54
CA ILE A 47 10.77 9.93 13.86
C ILE A 47 11.42 11.02 14.71
N ARG A 48 12.23 10.65 15.71
CA ARG A 48 12.99 11.62 16.52
C ARG A 48 14.00 12.41 15.69
N ASP A 49 14.65 11.77 14.72
CA ASP A 49 15.54 12.44 13.78
C ASP A 49 14.75 13.45 12.92
N VAL A 50 13.58 13.06 12.39
CA VAL A 50 12.70 13.95 11.62
C VAL A 50 12.19 15.12 12.46
N GLN A 51 11.76 14.90 13.71
CA GLN A 51 11.36 15.99 14.60
C GLN A 51 12.52 16.94 14.91
N ARG A 52 13.75 16.43 15.03
CA ARG A 52 14.92 17.29 15.19
C ARG A 52 15.17 18.16 13.97
N ALA A 53 15.02 17.61 12.77
CA ALA A 53 15.12 18.37 11.52
C ALA A 53 14.01 19.42 11.41
N LEU A 54 12.74 19.04 11.58
CA LEU A 54 11.60 19.97 11.58
C LEU A 54 11.77 21.12 12.60
N LYS A 55 12.34 20.85 13.78
CA LYS A 55 12.65 21.87 14.78
C LYS A 55 13.78 22.80 14.32
N ALA A 56 14.85 22.23 13.74
CA ALA A 56 15.97 23.01 13.22
C ALA A 56 15.55 23.93 12.09
N ASP A 57 14.63 23.47 11.24
CA ASP A 57 14.10 24.23 10.10
C ASP A 57 12.95 25.18 10.50
N GLY A 58 12.58 25.21 11.78
CA GLY A 58 11.59 26.15 12.32
C GLY A 58 10.13 25.77 12.13
N TYR A 59 9.81 24.58 11.61
CA TYR A 59 8.42 24.14 11.42
C TYR A 59 7.69 23.85 12.74
N ILE A 60 8.43 23.36 13.75
CA ILE A 60 7.85 22.95 15.04
C ILE A 60 8.67 23.48 16.23
N VAL A 61 8.00 23.64 17.37
CA VAL A 61 8.61 23.85 18.67
C VAL A 61 8.34 22.63 19.55
N VAL A 62 9.37 22.23 20.30
CA VAL A 62 9.29 21.11 21.24
C VAL A 62 9.68 21.64 22.63
N GLU A 63 8.70 21.68 23.53
CA GLU A 63 8.90 21.97 24.96
C GLU A 63 9.14 20.66 25.75
N GLU A 64 9.89 20.74 26.86
CA GLU A 64 10.13 19.55 27.69
C GLU A 64 8.83 18.92 28.16
N ARG A 65 8.71 17.59 27.94
CA ARG A 65 7.58 16.75 28.36
C ARG A 65 6.22 17.14 27.77
N LYS A 66 6.19 17.98 26.73
CA LYS A 66 4.97 18.28 25.95
C LYS A 66 5.09 17.76 24.52
N ARG A 67 3.95 17.62 23.85
CA ARG A 67 3.91 17.28 22.42
C ARG A 67 4.54 18.42 21.62
N ALA A 68 5.19 18.07 20.51
CA ALA A 68 5.64 19.07 19.55
C ALA A 68 4.43 19.87 19.03
N VAL A 69 4.62 21.16 18.83
CA VAL A 69 3.57 22.07 18.34
C VAL A 69 4.08 22.74 17.07
N VAL A 70 3.22 22.88 16.07
CA VAL A 70 3.56 23.58 14.82
C VAL A 70 3.79 25.07 15.12
N ALA A 71 4.98 25.55 14.77
CA ALA A 71 5.39 26.94 14.96
C ALA A 71 5.45 27.71 13.63
N TYR A 72 5.32 27.01 12.50
CA TYR A 72 5.26 27.62 11.18
C TYR A 72 4.05 28.55 11.03
N ARG A 73 4.31 29.85 10.83
CA ARG A 73 3.33 30.84 10.36
C ARG A 73 3.75 31.30 8.98
N PRO A 74 2.84 31.31 8.00
CA PRO A 74 3.15 31.91 6.73
C PRO A 74 3.00 33.45 6.86
N ALA A 75 3.36 34.22 5.83
CA ALA A 75 3.07 35.65 5.80
C ALA A 75 1.55 35.92 5.72
N ASP A 76 1.06 37.09 6.16
CA ASP A 76 -0.37 37.43 6.21
C ASP A 76 -1.07 37.40 4.82
N ASP A 77 -0.32 37.54 3.71
CA ASP A 77 -0.83 37.38 2.33
C ASP A 77 -0.94 35.90 1.87
N ALA A 78 -0.61 34.94 2.73
CA ALA A 78 -0.45 33.53 2.36
C ALA A 78 -1.71 32.67 2.58
N ASP A 79 -2.78 33.19 3.18
CA ASP A 79 -4.03 32.43 3.33
C ASP A 79 -4.67 32.15 1.98
N ASP A 80 -4.70 33.13 1.07
CA ASP A 80 -5.10 32.94 -0.32
C ASP A 80 -4.18 31.93 -1.06
N GLY A 81 -2.87 31.94 -0.76
CA GLY A 81 -1.91 30.99 -1.31
C GLY A 81 -2.17 29.56 -0.85
N ARG A 82 -2.51 29.38 0.43
CA ARG A 82 -2.87 28.07 1.02
C ARG A 82 -4.19 27.55 0.51
N ILE A 83 -5.18 28.42 0.36
CA ILE A 83 -6.48 28.04 -0.21
C ILE A 83 -6.29 27.65 -1.68
N ARG A 84 -5.46 28.39 -2.44
CA ARG A 84 -5.07 27.97 -3.79
C ARG A 84 -4.33 26.63 -3.80
N ALA A 85 -3.41 26.38 -2.88
CA ALA A 85 -2.73 25.09 -2.73
C ALA A 85 -3.69 23.95 -2.36
N LEU A 86 -4.71 24.24 -1.55
CA LEU A 86 -5.79 23.29 -1.26
C LEU A 86 -6.62 23.01 -2.51
N LEU A 87 -7.09 24.05 -3.21
CA LEU A 87 -7.86 23.93 -4.47
C LEU A 87 -7.09 23.12 -5.52
N ALA A 88 -5.77 23.31 -5.64
CA ALA A 88 -4.93 22.54 -6.55
C ALA A 88 -4.87 21.03 -6.22
N ARG A 89 -5.25 20.63 -5.00
CA ARG A 89 -5.37 19.23 -4.58
C ARG A 89 -6.75 18.62 -4.85
N ARG A 90 -7.73 19.37 -5.39
CA ARG A 90 -9.11 18.91 -5.61
C ARG A 90 -9.17 17.56 -6.34
N GLU A 91 -8.45 17.45 -7.45
CA GLU A 91 -8.46 16.23 -8.28
C GLU A 91 -7.84 15.03 -7.55
N VAL A 92 -6.69 15.20 -6.87
CA VAL A 92 -6.08 14.10 -6.11
C VAL A 92 -6.92 13.67 -4.91
N VAL A 93 -7.65 14.60 -4.27
CA VAL A 93 -8.58 14.28 -3.19
C VAL A 93 -9.77 13.48 -3.71
N ALA A 94 -10.37 13.91 -4.83
CA ALA A 94 -11.46 13.18 -5.48
C ALA A 94 -11.02 11.78 -5.93
N ASP A 95 -9.82 11.67 -6.49
CA ASP A 95 -9.18 10.42 -6.87
C ASP A 95 -8.97 9.48 -5.67
N CYS A 96 -8.56 10.02 -4.52
CA CYS A 96 -8.42 9.24 -3.28
C CYS A 96 -9.77 8.73 -2.77
N TYR A 97 -10.85 9.51 -2.85
CA TYR A 97 -12.18 9.04 -2.45
C TYR A 97 -12.74 7.96 -3.37
N ARG A 98 -12.58 8.10 -4.69
CA ARG A 98 -12.90 7.02 -5.65
C ARG A 98 -12.10 5.75 -5.32
N THR A 99 -10.85 5.90 -4.92
CA THR A 99 -9.99 4.78 -4.51
C THR A 99 -10.44 4.15 -3.19
N LEU A 100 -10.80 4.95 -2.18
CA LEU A 100 -11.32 4.48 -0.91
C LEU A 100 -12.59 3.64 -1.09
N GLU A 101 -13.50 4.09 -1.96
CA GLU A 101 -14.73 3.38 -2.33
C GLU A 101 -14.47 2.01 -2.96
N LEU A 102 -13.38 1.85 -3.72
CA LEU A 102 -13.04 0.60 -4.40
C LEU A 102 -12.20 -0.34 -3.53
N VAL A 103 -11.26 0.20 -2.77
CA VAL A 103 -10.23 -0.57 -2.07
C VAL A 103 -10.64 -0.92 -0.66
N MET A 104 -11.26 -0.01 0.09
CA MET A 104 -11.47 -0.25 1.52
C MET A 104 -12.58 -1.25 1.84
N PRO A 105 -13.75 -1.28 1.18
CA PRO A 105 -14.78 -2.25 1.49
C PRO A 105 -14.35 -3.73 1.38
N PRO A 106 -13.64 -4.20 0.33
CA PRO A 106 -13.18 -5.59 0.29
C PRO A 106 -12.14 -5.88 1.39
N LEU A 107 -11.32 -4.89 1.77
CA LEU A 107 -10.40 -5.04 2.90
C LEU A 107 -11.11 -5.08 4.26
N PHE A 108 -12.18 -4.29 4.45
CA PHE A 108 -13.03 -4.36 5.64
C PHE A 108 -13.77 -5.69 5.73
N HIS A 109 -14.29 -6.20 4.60
CA HIS A 109 -14.92 -7.51 4.54
C HIS A 109 -13.92 -8.62 4.93
N LEU A 110 -12.70 -8.60 4.37
CA LEU A 110 -11.68 -9.56 4.74
C LEU A 110 -11.27 -9.45 6.21
N ALA A 111 -11.10 -8.22 6.73
CA ALA A 111 -10.79 -7.99 8.13
C ALA A 111 -11.89 -8.49 9.07
N ALA A 112 -13.16 -8.32 8.70
CA ALA A 112 -14.29 -8.86 9.44
C ALA A 112 -14.31 -10.39 9.46
N ARG A 113 -13.87 -11.06 8.39
CA ARG A 113 -13.70 -12.53 8.37
C ARG A 113 -12.63 -13.03 9.34
N CYS A 114 -11.63 -12.20 9.66
CA CYS A 114 -10.61 -12.51 10.67
C CYS A 114 -11.08 -12.24 12.12
N CYS A 115 -12.25 -11.63 12.30
CA CYS A 115 -12.78 -11.31 13.62
C CYS A 115 -13.57 -12.48 14.21
N SER A 116 -13.45 -12.66 15.53
CA SER A 116 -14.45 -13.44 16.29
C SER A 116 -15.79 -12.69 16.35
N ASP A 117 -16.86 -13.40 16.70
CA ASP A 117 -18.17 -12.75 16.88
C ASP A 117 -18.15 -11.73 18.04
N GLU A 118 -17.33 -11.96 19.07
CA GLU A 118 -17.09 -11.02 20.17
C GLU A 118 -16.39 -9.74 19.69
N ASP A 119 -15.37 -9.88 18.83
CA ASP A 119 -14.67 -8.74 18.21
C ASP A 119 -15.62 -7.88 17.38
N LEU A 120 -16.43 -8.52 16.51
CA LEU A 120 -17.40 -7.81 15.67
C LEU A 120 -18.46 -7.10 16.51
N PHE A 121 -18.93 -7.75 17.59
CA PHE A 121 -19.88 -7.14 18.50
C PHE A 121 -19.29 -5.92 19.22
N ALA A 122 -18.05 -5.99 19.69
CA ALA A 122 -17.35 -4.87 20.32
C ALA A 122 -17.20 -3.68 19.34
N LEU A 123 -16.74 -3.95 18.11
CA LEU A 123 -16.62 -2.93 17.06
C LEU A 123 -17.97 -2.30 16.70
N ALA A 124 -19.05 -3.09 16.64
CA ALA A 124 -20.40 -2.59 16.40
C ALA A 124 -20.91 -1.71 17.57
N GLN A 125 -20.51 -1.99 18.82
CA GLN A 125 -20.81 -1.11 19.94
C GLN A 125 -20.06 0.22 19.85
N ASP A 126 -18.78 0.18 19.43
CA ASP A 126 -18.00 1.40 19.23
C ASP A 126 -18.60 2.24 18.09
N ALA A 127 -19.01 1.62 16.99
CA ALA A 127 -19.74 2.29 15.90
C ALA A 127 -21.00 3.02 16.41
N LYS A 128 -21.81 2.39 17.27
CA LYS A 128 -22.97 3.03 17.91
C LYS A 128 -22.59 4.22 18.79
N ARG A 129 -21.46 4.16 19.49
CA ARG A 129 -20.94 5.29 20.30
C ARG A 129 -20.55 6.46 19.40
N VAL A 130 -19.94 6.19 18.25
CA VAL A 130 -19.60 7.23 17.25
C VAL A 130 -20.86 7.95 16.79
N ASP A 131 -21.92 7.22 16.42
CA ASP A 131 -23.20 7.83 16.01
C ASP A 131 -23.79 8.73 17.11
N ARG A 132 -23.83 8.24 18.36
CA ARG A 132 -24.38 8.96 19.52
C ARG A 132 -23.62 10.22 19.93
N SER A 133 -22.33 10.32 19.61
CA SER A 133 -21.44 11.35 20.17
C SER A 133 -21.74 12.80 19.74
N GLY A 134 -22.62 13.04 18.76
CA GLY A 134 -23.02 14.40 18.35
C GLY A 134 -21.87 15.24 17.75
N VAL A 135 -22.21 16.30 17.01
CA VAL A 135 -21.27 17.08 16.19
C VAL A 135 -20.34 17.95 17.05
N SER A 136 -19.09 17.52 17.21
CA SER A 136 -17.96 18.44 17.40
C SER A 136 -16.97 18.22 16.27
N GLU A 137 -16.69 19.30 15.55
CA GLU A 137 -16.14 19.40 14.19
C GLU A 137 -14.77 18.73 13.98
N GLY A 138 -14.02 18.51 15.07
CA GLY A 138 -12.71 17.83 15.02
C GLY A 138 -12.69 16.40 15.55
N TRP A 139 -13.66 15.98 16.37
CA TRP A 139 -13.55 14.74 17.14
C TRP A 139 -14.24 13.53 16.48
N ARG A 140 -15.28 13.77 15.67
CA ARG A 140 -16.04 12.70 15.00
C ARG A 140 -15.25 11.93 13.95
N ILE A 141 -14.45 12.63 13.14
CA ILE A 141 -13.56 12.01 12.15
C ILE A 141 -12.56 11.11 12.87
N SER A 142 -11.98 11.57 13.99
CA SER A 142 -11.02 10.77 14.77
C SER A 142 -11.63 9.49 15.33
N HIS A 143 -12.86 9.50 15.85
CA HIS A 143 -13.46 8.28 16.41
C HIS A 143 -13.92 7.30 15.33
N ALA A 144 -14.54 7.77 14.25
CA ALA A 144 -14.89 6.91 13.12
C ALA A 144 -13.65 6.23 12.51
N SER A 145 -12.59 7.03 12.31
CA SER A 145 -11.28 6.56 11.88
C SER A 145 -10.71 5.49 12.82
N ILE A 146 -10.72 5.72 14.13
CA ILE A 146 -10.24 4.75 15.13
C ILE A 146 -10.95 3.40 15.00
N VAL A 147 -12.29 3.38 14.89
CA VAL A 147 -13.04 2.13 14.78
C VAL A 147 -12.71 1.39 13.47
N LEU A 148 -12.60 2.12 12.36
CA LEU A 148 -12.26 1.54 11.05
C LEU A 148 -10.82 1.01 11.01
N HIS A 149 -9.85 1.73 11.58
CA HIS A 149 -8.47 1.24 11.73
C HIS A 149 -8.41 0.04 12.67
N GLY A 150 -9.21 0.05 13.74
CA GLY A 150 -9.36 -1.08 14.66
C GLY A 150 -9.87 -2.34 13.96
N LEU A 151 -10.86 -2.20 13.07
CA LEU A 151 -11.34 -3.29 12.22
C LEU A 151 -10.23 -3.80 11.30
N VAL A 152 -9.59 -2.92 10.52
CA VAL A 152 -8.56 -3.32 9.56
C VAL A 152 -7.37 -3.99 10.24
N ALA A 153 -7.01 -3.57 11.45
CA ALA A 153 -5.95 -4.19 12.24
C ALA A 153 -6.22 -5.67 12.57
N LYS A 154 -7.49 -6.11 12.63
CA LYS A 154 -7.87 -7.51 12.88
C LYS A 154 -7.45 -8.45 11.74
N ALA A 155 -7.23 -7.93 10.54
CA ALA A 155 -6.71 -8.73 9.43
C ALA A 155 -5.27 -9.21 9.64
N GLY A 156 -4.52 -8.59 10.57
CA GLY A 156 -3.10 -8.91 10.79
C GLY A 156 -2.17 -8.49 9.65
N ASN A 157 -2.71 -7.90 8.57
CA ASN A 157 -1.99 -7.46 7.39
C ASN A 157 -1.60 -5.97 7.51
N PRO A 158 -0.30 -5.62 7.71
CA PRO A 158 0.12 -4.24 7.89
C PRO A 158 -0.14 -3.34 6.67
N LEU A 159 -0.21 -3.92 5.46
CA LEU A 159 -0.45 -3.16 4.24
C LEU A 159 -1.83 -2.51 4.26
N PHE A 160 -2.85 -3.18 4.82
CA PHE A 160 -4.21 -2.63 4.85
C PHE A 160 -4.25 -1.36 5.70
N THR A 161 -3.69 -1.42 6.92
CA THR A 161 -3.63 -0.26 7.83
C THR A 161 -2.83 0.90 7.22
N SER A 162 -1.69 0.61 6.60
CA SER A 162 -0.84 1.65 6.01
C SER A 162 -1.47 2.30 4.77
N CYS A 163 -2.13 1.50 3.91
CA CYS A 163 -2.85 1.96 2.74
C CYS A 163 -4.01 2.86 3.16
N PHE A 164 -4.81 2.40 4.12
CA PHE A 164 -5.94 3.16 4.63
C PHE A 164 -5.51 4.50 5.24
N ALA A 165 -4.49 4.49 6.08
CA ALA A 165 -3.94 5.71 6.68
C ALA A 165 -3.37 6.68 5.63
N SER A 166 -2.81 6.17 4.53
CA SER A 166 -2.28 7.00 3.44
C SER A 166 -3.39 7.69 2.66
N LEU A 167 -4.46 6.95 2.30
CA LEU A 167 -5.62 7.48 1.59
C LEU A 167 -6.40 8.48 2.44
N GLU A 168 -6.66 8.14 3.70
CA GLU A 168 -7.40 8.98 4.63
C GLU A 168 -6.70 10.33 4.84
N ARG A 169 -5.38 10.32 5.03
CA ARG A 169 -4.57 11.55 5.16
C ARG A 169 -4.77 12.51 3.99
N ILE A 170 -4.83 12.02 2.75
CA ILE A 170 -5.02 12.88 1.59
C ILE A 170 -6.46 13.35 1.49
N GLY A 171 -7.43 12.46 1.79
CA GLY A 171 -8.85 12.77 1.81
C GLY A 171 -9.25 13.80 2.88
N LEU A 172 -8.54 13.87 4.01
CA LEU A 172 -8.78 14.85 5.06
C LEU A 172 -8.29 16.24 4.64
N VAL A 173 -9.25 17.09 4.28
CA VAL A 173 -9.02 18.48 3.90
C VAL A 173 -9.18 19.42 5.10
N PRO A 174 -8.34 20.45 5.25
CA PRO A 174 -8.49 21.44 6.31
C PRO A 174 -9.73 22.32 6.08
N VAL A 175 -10.48 22.60 7.15
CA VAL A 175 -11.70 23.43 7.11
C VAL A 175 -11.33 24.91 7.17
N VAL A 176 -11.54 25.63 6.07
CA VAL A 176 -11.24 27.07 5.96
C VAL A 176 -12.22 27.86 6.83
N PRO A 177 -11.75 28.80 7.68
CA PRO A 177 -12.63 29.63 8.49
C PRO A 177 -13.70 30.34 7.64
N GLY A 178 -14.96 30.30 8.09
CA GLY A 178 -16.10 30.87 7.37
C GLY A 178 -16.80 29.90 6.41
N PHE A 179 -16.26 28.69 6.21
CA PHE A 179 -16.91 27.64 5.42
C PHE A 179 -17.43 26.52 6.32
N GLU A 180 -18.56 25.92 5.91
CA GLU A 180 -19.08 24.72 6.56
C GLU A 180 -18.12 23.54 6.31
N SER A 181 -17.78 22.79 7.37
CA SER A 181 -16.93 21.61 7.24
C SER A 181 -17.58 20.56 6.32
N PRO A 182 -16.87 20.01 5.32
CA PRO A 182 -17.39 18.93 4.47
C PRO A 182 -17.65 17.63 5.25
N PHE A 183 -17.11 17.56 6.47
CA PHE A 183 -17.27 16.44 7.40
C PHE A 183 -18.33 16.71 8.48
N ALA A 184 -18.88 17.94 8.54
CA ALA A 184 -20.03 18.21 9.38
C ALA A 184 -21.21 17.36 8.91
N SER A 185 -21.87 16.73 9.89
CA SER A 185 -22.92 15.76 9.61
C SER A 185 -24.18 16.45 9.09
N ARG A 186 -24.43 16.32 7.79
CA ARG A 186 -25.79 16.21 7.21
C ARG A 186 -25.98 14.83 6.53
N ALA A 187 -25.23 13.82 6.97
CA ALA A 187 -25.18 12.53 6.29
C ALA A 187 -26.52 11.80 6.38
N VAL A 188 -26.86 11.09 5.29
CA VAL A 188 -27.92 10.08 5.10
C VAL A 188 -28.74 9.82 6.37
N ASP A 189 -30.02 10.19 6.33
CA ASP A 189 -30.96 9.94 7.43
C ASP A 189 -31.31 8.43 7.47
N VAL A 190 -30.35 7.62 7.93
CA VAL A 190 -30.51 6.18 8.16
C VAL A 190 -30.83 5.95 9.62
N ASP A 191 -31.91 5.20 9.85
CA ASP A 191 -32.36 4.82 11.18
C ASP A 191 -31.23 4.12 11.96
N GLY A 192 -30.94 4.60 13.17
CA GLY A 192 -29.86 4.09 14.02
C GLY A 192 -28.45 4.65 13.77
N GLY A 193 -28.23 5.47 12.73
CA GLY A 193 -26.97 6.16 12.46
C GLY A 193 -26.06 5.49 11.40
N LEU A 194 -25.23 6.30 10.75
CA LEU A 194 -24.40 5.88 9.60
C LEU A 194 -23.40 4.79 9.95
N MET A 195 -22.69 4.93 11.08
CA MET A 195 -21.68 3.93 11.48
C MET A 195 -22.34 2.60 11.82
N THR A 196 -23.47 2.63 12.51
CA THR A 196 -24.27 1.44 12.83
C THR A 196 -24.78 0.74 11.57
N TRP A 197 -25.26 1.52 10.59
CA TRP A 197 -25.70 0.99 9.30
C TRP A 197 -24.56 0.32 8.53
N MET A 198 -23.37 0.92 8.47
CA MET A 198 -22.21 0.29 7.84
C MET A 198 -21.73 -0.96 8.58
N PHE A 199 -21.57 -0.91 9.90
CA PHE A 199 -21.03 -2.04 10.66
C PHE A 199 -21.99 -3.24 10.69
N SER A 200 -23.29 -3.02 10.53
CA SER A 200 -24.24 -4.13 10.43
C SER A 200 -24.11 -4.93 9.12
N SER A 201 -23.53 -4.40 8.03
CA SER A 201 -23.24 -5.24 6.86
C SER A 201 -22.07 -6.21 7.11
N LEU A 202 -21.12 -5.85 7.97
CA LEU A 202 -20.03 -6.76 8.36
C LEU A 202 -20.55 -8.00 9.09
N LEU A 203 -21.65 -7.86 9.84
CA LEU A 203 -22.32 -8.98 10.52
C LEU A 203 -23.02 -9.94 9.55
N LEU A 204 -23.42 -9.44 8.36
CA LEU A 204 -24.03 -10.27 7.33
C LEU A 204 -23.01 -11.16 6.62
N ARG A 205 -21.71 -10.85 6.74
CA ARG A 205 -20.62 -11.54 6.05
C ARG A 205 -20.85 -11.63 4.53
N ASP A 206 -21.51 -10.63 3.96
CA ASP A 206 -21.81 -10.49 2.54
C ASP A 206 -20.89 -9.41 1.95
N ALA A 207 -20.06 -9.77 0.99
CA ALA A 207 -19.10 -8.86 0.38
C ALA A 207 -19.79 -7.74 -0.41
N ASP A 208 -20.91 -8.04 -1.08
CA ASP A 208 -21.64 -7.08 -1.90
C ASP A 208 -22.35 -6.05 -1.02
N GLU A 209 -22.91 -6.48 0.10
CA GLU A 209 -23.55 -5.57 1.06
C GLU A 209 -22.52 -4.68 1.79
N VAL A 210 -21.33 -5.22 2.09
CA VAL A 210 -20.22 -4.41 2.61
C VAL A 210 -19.76 -3.39 1.56
N GLN A 211 -19.58 -3.80 0.30
CA GLN A 211 -19.24 -2.91 -0.80
C GLN A 211 -20.27 -1.80 -0.98
N TYR A 212 -21.55 -2.15 -0.99
CA TYR A 212 -22.64 -1.20 -1.16
C TYR A 212 -22.67 -0.16 -0.04
N ARG A 213 -22.72 -0.57 1.23
CA ARG A 213 -22.89 0.37 2.36
C ARG A 213 -21.68 1.29 2.57
N PHE A 214 -20.48 0.72 2.56
CA PHE A 214 -19.26 1.52 2.70
C PHE A 214 -19.02 2.38 1.44
N GLY A 215 -19.36 1.89 0.26
CA GLY A 215 -19.30 2.65 -0.99
C GLY A 215 -20.21 3.87 -0.97
N CYS A 216 -21.47 3.71 -0.54
CA CYS A 216 -22.39 4.84 -0.34
C CYS A 216 -21.82 5.90 0.62
N MET A 217 -21.15 5.47 1.70
CA MET A 217 -20.51 6.40 2.64
C MET A 217 -19.39 7.18 1.97
N TYR A 218 -18.43 6.52 1.33
CA TYR A 218 -17.30 7.19 0.68
C TYR A 218 -17.76 8.13 -0.43
N ARG A 219 -18.71 7.69 -1.26
CA ARG A 219 -19.31 8.52 -2.31
C ARG A 219 -20.03 9.75 -1.74
N GLY A 220 -20.77 9.58 -0.64
CA GLY A 220 -21.43 10.69 0.04
C GLY A 220 -20.45 11.69 0.66
N VAL A 221 -19.33 11.22 1.23
CA VAL A 221 -18.24 12.11 1.71
C VAL A 221 -17.59 12.83 0.52
N ALA A 222 -17.29 12.12 -0.56
CA ALA A 222 -16.69 12.68 -1.77
C ALA A 222 -17.53 13.82 -2.36
N GLN A 223 -18.86 13.65 -2.43
CA GLN A 223 -19.78 14.69 -2.88
C GLN A 223 -19.74 15.94 -1.99
N ARG A 224 -19.70 15.78 -0.67
CA ARG A 224 -19.60 16.92 0.26
C ARG A 224 -18.26 17.63 0.17
N VAL A 225 -17.17 16.87 0.07
CA VAL A 225 -15.83 17.43 -0.14
C VAL A 225 -15.75 18.17 -1.48
N GLY A 226 -16.33 17.61 -2.55
CA GLY A 226 -16.46 18.28 -3.85
C GLY A 226 -17.23 19.59 -3.76
N ALA A 227 -18.41 19.60 -3.14
CA ALA A 227 -19.19 20.82 -2.93
C ALA A 227 -18.45 21.86 -2.07
N TYR A 228 -17.64 21.42 -1.10
CA TYR A 228 -16.77 22.31 -0.33
C TYR A 228 -15.67 22.93 -1.20
N PHE A 229 -15.03 22.16 -2.08
CA PHE A 229 -14.10 22.70 -3.08
C PHE A 229 -14.78 23.71 -4.00
N ASP A 230 -16.00 23.41 -4.48
CA ASP A 230 -16.75 24.34 -5.33
C ASP A 230 -17.08 25.64 -4.59
N ALA A 231 -17.41 25.57 -3.30
CA ALA A 231 -17.64 26.77 -2.47
C ALA A 231 -16.37 27.61 -2.31
N LEU A 232 -15.22 26.97 -2.08
CA LEU A 232 -13.93 27.65 -2.00
C LEU A 232 -13.55 28.31 -3.33
N GLU A 233 -13.72 27.61 -4.45
CA GLU A 233 -13.40 28.13 -5.78
C GLU A 233 -14.30 29.31 -6.19
N ASN A 234 -15.54 29.35 -5.71
CA ASN A 234 -16.43 30.49 -5.93
C ASN A 234 -16.04 31.73 -5.09
N ALA A 235 -15.43 31.53 -3.92
CA ALA A 235 -15.06 32.60 -3.00
C ALA A 235 -13.66 33.16 -3.23
N TYR A 236 -12.76 32.35 -3.79
CA TYR A 236 -11.35 32.70 -4.04
C TYR A 236 -11.02 32.57 -5.53
N ALA A 237 -10.07 33.38 -6.03
CA ALA A 237 -9.64 33.28 -7.42
C ALA A 237 -9.20 31.84 -7.78
N PRO A 238 -9.45 31.37 -9.02
CA PRO A 238 -9.13 30.01 -9.42
C PRO A 238 -7.66 29.67 -9.16
N ALA A 239 -7.40 28.40 -8.86
CA ALA A 239 -6.06 27.92 -8.61
C ALA A 239 -5.15 28.30 -9.80
N VAL A 240 -4.03 28.95 -9.50
CA VAL A 240 -2.90 29.02 -10.45
C VAL A 240 -2.41 27.59 -10.62
N ASP A 241 -1.96 27.19 -11.80
CA ASP A 241 -1.34 25.87 -11.99
C ASP A 241 -0.07 25.78 -11.14
N ILE A 242 -0.18 25.17 -9.95
CA ILE A 242 0.91 25.01 -8.97
C ILE A 242 1.65 23.68 -9.19
N GLY A 243 1.35 22.98 -10.29
CA GLY A 243 1.86 21.64 -10.59
C GLY A 243 0.90 20.52 -10.20
N SER A 244 1.16 19.33 -10.75
CA SER A 244 0.35 18.13 -10.50
C SER A 244 0.67 17.52 -9.13
N PHE A 245 -0.36 17.37 -8.29
CA PHE A 245 -0.28 16.63 -7.04
C PHE A 245 -0.63 15.15 -7.30
N GLY A 246 0.35 14.26 -7.14
CA GLY A 246 0.14 12.81 -7.24
C GLY A 246 -0.13 12.16 -5.88
N TYR A 247 -0.97 11.12 -5.87
CA TYR A 247 -1.02 10.20 -4.74
C TYR A 247 0.27 9.38 -4.69
N ALA A 248 0.88 9.32 -3.51
CA ALA A 248 2.04 8.47 -3.24
C ALA A 248 1.79 7.63 -1.99
N TRP A 249 2.02 6.33 -2.11
CA TRP A 249 2.07 5.38 -1.00
C TRP A 249 3.29 4.50 -1.20
N ASN A 250 4.04 4.29 -0.13
CA ASN A 250 5.20 3.42 -0.13
C ASN A 250 4.85 2.18 0.70
N ALA A 251 4.42 1.11 0.03
CA ALA A 251 4.02 -0.13 0.71
C ALA A 251 5.20 -0.80 1.43
N LYS A 252 6.43 -0.53 0.97
CA LYS A 252 7.68 -1.05 1.53
C LYS A 252 8.14 -0.28 2.76
N ALA A 253 7.56 0.90 3.04
CA ALA A 253 7.99 1.74 4.14
C ALA A 253 7.87 0.99 5.48
N GLY A 254 9.01 0.79 6.15
CA GLY A 254 9.05 0.04 7.41
C GLY A 254 9.04 -1.48 7.29
N LEU A 255 8.76 -2.04 6.12
CA LEU A 255 8.66 -3.48 5.88
C LEU A 255 9.93 -4.07 5.24
N GLU A 256 10.60 -3.34 4.35
CA GLU A 256 11.81 -3.83 3.65
C GLU A 256 13.07 -3.07 4.13
N PHE A 257 14.15 -3.81 4.43
CA PHE A 257 15.47 -3.20 4.64
C PHE A 257 16.24 -3.10 3.32
N VAL A 258 17.11 -2.11 3.18
CA VAL A 258 17.89 -1.87 1.95
C VAL A 258 18.71 -3.08 1.49
N HIS A 259 19.21 -3.92 2.41
CA HIS A 259 19.91 -5.16 2.05
C HIS A 259 18.98 -6.23 1.46
N GLY A 260 17.73 -6.33 1.92
CA GLY A 260 16.71 -7.21 1.33
C GLY A 260 16.38 -6.80 -0.10
N GLN A 261 16.31 -5.49 -0.36
CA GLN A 261 16.10 -4.97 -1.72
C GLN A 261 17.26 -5.32 -2.68
N ILE A 262 18.52 -5.25 -2.20
CA ILE A 262 19.69 -5.66 -2.99
C ILE A 262 19.63 -7.16 -3.28
N ALA A 263 19.36 -7.97 -2.26
CA ALA A 263 19.22 -9.42 -2.42
C ALA A 263 18.11 -9.77 -3.44
N ARG A 264 16.93 -9.13 -3.35
CA ARG A 264 15.83 -9.29 -4.30
C ARG A 264 16.25 -8.97 -5.73
N ASN A 265 16.89 -7.83 -5.95
CA ASN A 265 17.31 -7.45 -7.30
C ASN A 265 18.32 -8.44 -7.88
N LEU A 266 19.24 -8.95 -7.06
CA LEU A 266 20.19 -9.97 -7.49
C LEU A 266 19.48 -11.30 -7.83
N VAL A 267 18.50 -11.73 -7.03
CA VAL A 267 17.71 -12.93 -7.34
C VAL A 267 16.94 -12.77 -8.65
N GLU A 268 16.27 -11.64 -8.87
CA GLU A 268 15.56 -11.38 -10.13
C GLU A 268 16.49 -11.49 -11.35
N ARG A 269 17.70 -10.95 -11.24
CA ARG A 269 18.71 -11.01 -12.31
C ARG A 269 19.22 -12.43 -12.53
N ILE A 270 19.43 -13.21 -11.45
CA ILE A 270 19.79 -14.63 -11.54
C ILE A 270 18.67 -15.43 -12.23
N VAL A 271 17.41 -15.24 -11.83
CA VAL A 271 16.25 -15.94 -12.41
C VAL A 271 16.04 -15.59 -13.88
N ARG A 272 16.32 -14.34 -14.28
CA ARG A 272 16.33 -13.90 -15.68
C ARG A 272 17.49 -14.47 -16.50
N GLY A 273 18.42 -15.18 -15.88
CA GLY A 273 19.59 -15.73 -16.55
C GLY A 273 20.71 -14.72 -16.80
N GLU A 274 20.64 -13.50 -16.24
CA GLU A 274 21.75 -12.53 -16.32
C GLU A 274 23.00 -13.03 -15.60
N PHE A 275 22.82 -13.91 -14.60
CA PHE A 275 23.88 -14.62 -13.92
C PHE A 275 23.64 -16.13 -13.97
N VAL A 276 24.52 -16.86 -14.64
CA VAL A 276 24.43 -18.31 -14.77
C VAL A 276 25.06 -19.04 -13.58
N ASP A 277 24.75 -20.33 -13.42
CA ASP A 277 25.31 -21.15 -12.33
C ASP A 277 26.85 -21.11 -12.33
N GLY A 278 27.43 -20.89 -11.16
CA GLY A 278 28.87 -20.75 -10.98
C GLY A 278 29.47 -19.38 -11.31
N GLN A 279 28.73 -18.46 -11.94
CA GLN A 279 29.21 -17.10 -12.27
C GLN A 279 29.37 -16.23 -11.01
N LEU A 280 30.39 -15.37 -11.00
CA LEU A 280 30.56 -14.38 -9.93
C LEU A 280 29.51 -13.26 -10.04
N LEU A 281 28.89 -12.95 -8.91
CA LEU A 281 28.09 -11.75 -8.72
C LEU A 281 29.02 -10.52 -8.61
N PRO A 282 28.49 -9.29 -8.78
CA PRO A 282 29.28 -8.06 -8.66
C PRO A 282 30.05 -7.97 -7.34
N SER A 283 31.10 -7.17 -7.26
CA SER A 283 31.83 -6.98 -6.01
C SER A 283 31.02 -6.16 -4.99
N ILE A 284 31.38 -6.30 -3.70
CA ILE A 284 30.80 -5.49 -2.63
C ILE A 284 30.97 -3.99 -2.90
N ALA A 285 32.11 -3.58 -3.47
CA ALA A 285 32.42 -2.19 -3.77
C ALA A 285 31.53 -1.65 -4.90
N GLU A 286 31.34 -2.43 -5.98
CA GLU A 286 30.47 -2.05 -7.09
C GLU A 286 29.01 -1.89 -6.64
N LEU A 287 28.46 -2.85 -5.88
CA LEU A 287 27.10 -2.72 -5.36
C LEU A 287 26.97 -1.58 -4.34
N SER A 288 27.98 -1.35 -3.51
CA SER A 288 27.94 -0.24 -2.55
C SER A 288 27.84 1.11 -3.28
N ALA A 289 28.62 1.28 -4.35
CA ALA A 289 28.57 2.47 -5.19
C ALA A 289 27.24 2.58 -5.96
N GLN A 290 26.78 1.47 -6.56
CA GLN A 290 25.55 1.43 -7.36
C GLN A 290 24.31 1.79 -6.53
N TYR A 291 24.21 1.26 -5.31
CA TYR A 291 23.05 1.45 -4.44
C TYR A 291 23.22 2.61 -3.45
N GLY A 292 24.42 3.22 -3.36
CA GLY A 292 24.71 4.28 -2.41
C GLY A 292 24.65 3.83 -0.94
N VAL A 293 25.08 2.59 -0.67
CA VAL A 293 24.99 1.95 0.66
C VAL A 293 26.37 1.59 1.23
N SER A 294 26.43 1.27 2.53
CA SER A 294 27.65 0.76 3.13
C SER A 294 27.99 -0.65 2.64
N ALA A 295 29.29 -0.98 2.63
CA ALA A 295 29.78 -2.33 2.35
C ALA A 295 29.12 -3.39 3.26
N SER A 296 28.89 -3.06 4.53
CA SER A 296 28.19 -3.93 5.48
C SER A 296 26.75 -4.23 5.10
N THR A 297 26.07 -3.33 4.38
CA THR A 297 24.71 -3.54 3.87
C THR A 297 24.71 -4.53 2.71
N VAL A 298 25.68 -4.40 1.79
CA VAL A 298 25.85 -5.37 0.69
C VAL A 298 26.27 -6.73 1.22
N GLN A 299 27.16 -6.79 2.21
CA GLN A 299 27.55 -8.04 2.87
C GLN A 299 26.34 -8.75 3.49
N LYS A 300 25.41 -8.02 4.10
CA LYS A 300 24.14 -8.60 4.59
C LYS A 300 23.28 -9.14 3.44
N ALA A 301 23.21 -8.45 2.31
CA ALA A 301 22.51 -8.94 1.13
C ALA A 301 23.12 -10.25 0.61
N TYR A 302 24.44 -10.34 0.51
CA TYR A 302 25.12 -11.61 0.18
C TYR A 302 24.95 -12.68 1.25
N GLY A 303 24.95 -12.30 2.53
CA GLY A 303 24.61 -13.19 3.62
C GLY A 303 23.24 -13.84 3.41
N ALA A 304 22.23 -13.04 3.05
CA ALA A 304 20.91 -13.55 2.71
C ALA A 304 20.96 -14.52 1.52
N LEU A 305 21.60 -14.15 0.39
CA LEU A 305 21.71 -15.05 -0.77
C LEU A 305 22.45 -16.37 -0.44
N ASN A 306 23.45 -16.33 0.45
CA ASN A 306 24.17 -17.51 0.90
C ASN A 306 23.33 -18.41 1.81
N VAL A 307 22.57 -17.81 2.75
CA VAL A 307 21.61 -18.55 3.60
C VAL A 307 20.57 -19.23 2.73
N ILE A 308 20.16 -18.56 1.67
CA ILE A 308 19.16 -19.04 0.73
C ILE A 308 19.71 -20.13 -0.20
N GLY A 309 21.03 -20.18 -0.38
CA GLY A 309 21.70 -21.17 -1.20
C GLY A 309 21.69 -20.85 -2.70
N VAL A 310 21.17 -19.69 -3.13
CA VAL A 310 21.28 -19.19 -4.52
C VAL A 310 22.69 -18.70 -4.85
N ALA A 311 23.49 -18.41 -3.83
CA ALA A 311 24.85 -17.96 -3.98
C ALA A 311 25.75 -18.56 -2.90
N ARG A 312 27.06 -18.47 -3.13
CA ARG A 312 28.08 -18.86 -2.17
C ARG A 312 29.24 -17.88 -2.21
N THR A 313 29.48 -17.21 -1.09
CA THR A 313 30.69 -16.42 -0.88
C THR A 313 31.88 -17.33 -0.59
N VAL A 314 32.96 -17.14 -1.35
CA VAL A 314 34.25 -17.81 -1.16
C VAL A 314 35.29 -16.74 -0.83
N ASN A 315 35.96 -16.91 0.31
CA ASN A 315 36.98 -15.96 0.76
C ASN A 315 38.04 -15.73 -0.32
N GLY A 316 38.30 -14.46 -0.64
CA GLY A 316 39.29 -14.05 -1.65
C GLY A 316 38.84 -14.16 -3.12
N LEU A 317 37.73 -14.84 -3.41
CA LEU A 317 37.23 -15.04 -4.78
C LEU A 317 35.91 -14.31 -5.08
N GLY A 318 35.19 -13.87 -4.04
CA GLY A 318 33.90 -13.18 -4.18
C GLY A 318 32.71 -14.11 -3.99
N THR A 319 31.53 -13.67 -4.43
CA THR A 319 30.28 -14.42 -4.30
C THR A 319 29.88 -15.00 -5.64
N ARG A 320 29.72 -16.32 -5.75
CA ARG A 320 29.26 -16.98 -7.00
C ARG A 320 27.82 -17.46 -6.90
N VAL A 321 27.11 -17.53 -8.02
CA VAL A 321 25.79 -18.14 -8.13
C VAL A 321 25.89 -19.66 -7.94
N GLN A 322 24.90 -20.25 -7.27
CA GLN A 322 24.77 -21.67 -7.03
C GLN A 322 23.30 -22.11 -7.16
N LEU A 323 22.88 -22.59 -8.32
CA LEU A 323 21.49 -23.02 -8.59
C LEU A 323 21.26 -24.50 -8.30
N GLY A 324 22.27 -25.35 -8.51
CA GLY A 324 22.15 -26.81 -8.36
C GLY A 324 21.93 -27.33 -6.93
N ASN A 325 22.14 -26.49 -5.90
CA ASN A 325 21.96 -26.84 -4.48
C ASN A 325 20.90 -25.98 -3.78
N ALA A 326 20.00 -25.32 -4.53
CA ALA A 326 18.91 -24.54 -3.93
C ALA A 326 17.91 -25.49 -3.23
N THR A 327 18.23 -25.88 -2.00
CA THR A 327 17.36 -26.66 -1.12
C THR A 327 16.81 -25.75 -0.04
N PHE A 328 15.52 -25.89 0.24
CA PHE A 328 14.92 -25.25 1.42
C PHE A 328 15.61 -25.81 2.69
N SER A 329 16.40 -24.98 3.39
CA SER A 329 17.21 -25.41 4.53
C SER A 329 16.52 -25.08 5.85
N GLU A 330 16.62 -25.93 6.86
CA GLU A 330 16.09 -25.69 8.22
C GLU A 330 16.55 -24.34 8.82
N ARG A 331 17.74 -23.85 8.45
CA ARG A 331 18.27 -22.54 8.89
C ARG A 331 17.36 -21.36 8.55
N TRP A 332 16.48 -21.52 7.58
CA TRP A 332 15.50 -20.51 7.17
C TRP A 332 14.42 -20.27 8.21
N LEU A 333 14.08 -21.30 8.99
CA LEU A 333 13.15 -21.19 10.10
C LEU A 333 13.71 -20.34 11.25
N GLU A 334 15.01 -20.05 11.24
CA GLU A 334 15.67 -19.26 12.27
C GLU A 334 15.93 -17.81 11.81
N ASP A 335 15.86 -17.51 10.51
CA ASP A 335 16.10 -16.17 9.98
C ASP A 335 14.84 -15.30 10.03
N HIS A 336 14.79 -14.40 11.01
CA HIS A 336 13.70 -13.44 11.18
C HIS A 336 13.54 -12.44 10.02
N SER A 337 14.63 -12.09 9.33
CA SER A 337 14.56 -11.17 8.19
C SER A 337 13.87 -11.83 7.00
N PHE A 338 14.22 -13.09 6.73
CA PHE A 338 13.59 -13.88 5.69
C PHE A 338 12.11 -14.14 5.98
N LYS A 339 11.77 -14.56 7.21
CA LYS A 339 10.36 -14.73 7.63
C LYS A 339 9.53 -13.48 7.42
N ARG A 340 10.08 -12.31 7.76
CA ARG A 340 9.40 -11.03 7.56
C ARG A 340 9.21 -10.73 6.07
N ASP A 341 10.21 -10.96 5.25
CA ASP A 341 10.14 -10.66 3.81
C ASP A 341 9.14 -11.59 3.10
N VAL A 342 9.11 -12.88 3.45
CA VAL A 342 8.05 -13.83 3.03
C VAL A 342 6.68 -13.40 3.54
N GLY A 343 6.56 -13.00 4.81
CA GLY A 343 5.32 -12.47 5.35
C GLY A 343 4.84 -11.24 4.58
N THR A 344 5.76 -10.35 4.17
CA THR A 344 5.44 -9.18 3.36
C THR A 344 4.94 -9.57 1.97
N TYR A 345 5.53 -10.59 1.35
CA TYR A 345 5.01 -11.14 0.09
C TYR A 345 3.60 -11.71 0.26
N VAL A 346 3.36 -12.52 1.29
CA VAL A 346 2.03 -13.09 1.58
C VAL A 346 1.00 -11.99 1.83
N HIS A 347 1.36 -10.96 2.61
CA HIS A 347 0.51 -9.80 2.83
C HIS A 347 0.18 -9.06 1.53
N ALA A 348 1.15 -8.90 0.63
CA ALA A 348 0.94 -8.25 -0.66
C ALA A 348 0.04 -9.09 -1.58
N ALA A 349 0.23 -10.42 -1.60
CA ALA A 349 -0.58 -11.35 -2.39
C ALA A 349 -2.03 -11.38 -1.89
N GLN A 350 -2.23 -11.42 -0.58
CA GLN A 350 -3.54 -11.34 0.04
C GLN A 350 -4.24 -10.00 -0.28
N MET A 351 -3.52 -8.87 -0.16
CA MET A 351 -4.08 -7.57 -0.52
C MET A 351 -4.42 -7.50 -2.00
N MET A 352 -3.53 -7.99 -2.87
CA MET A 352 -3.76 -8.04 -4.32
C MET A 352 -5.02 -8.84 -4.64
N CYS A 353 -5.20 -10.04 -4.09
CA CYS A 353 -6.42 -10.83 -4.28
C CYS A 353 -7.69 -10.07 -3.86
N ALA A 354 -7.64 -9.29 -2.78
CA ALA A 354 -8.79 -8.54 -2.29
C ALA A 354 -9.14 -7.33 -3.16
N VAL A 355 -8.14 -6.63 -3.71
CA VAL A 355 -8.37 -5.39 -4.48
C VAL A 355 -8.47 -5.60 -5.99
N LEU A 356 -7.97 -6.73 -6.50
CA LEU A 356 -7.94 -7.04 -7.93
C LEU A 356 -9.33 -7.05 -8.58
N PRO A 357 -10.39 -7.63 -7.99
CA PRO A 357 -11.74 -7.56 -8.57
C PRO A 357 -12.22 -6.12 -8.77
N ALA A 358 -11.92 -5.23 -7.81
CA ALA A 358 -12.25 -3.82 -7.94
C ALA A 358 -11.49 -3.16 -9.10
N ALA A 359 -10.20 -3.47 -9.27
CA ALA A 359 -9.42 -3.00 -10.42
C ALA A 359 -9.95 -3.54 -11.76
N LEU A 360 -10.29 -4.82 -11.84
CA LEU A 360 -10.86 -5.45 -13.04
C LEU A 360 -12.20 -4.82 -13.43
N SER A 361 -13.03 -4.45 -12.46
CA SER A 361 -14.29 -3.72 -12.73
C SER A 361 -14.08 -2.34 -13.39
N ARG A 362 -12.87 -1.76 -13.26
CA ARG A 362 -12.54 -0.46 -13.85
C ARG A 362 -12.14 -0.53 -15.31
N VAL A 363 -11.77 -1.71 -15.79
CA VAL A 363 -11.42 -1.97 -17.19
C VAL A 363 -12.49 -2.79 -17.93
N GLN A 364 -13.68 -2.93 -17.35
CA GLN A 364 -14.80 -3.60 -18.00
C GLN A 364 -15.16 -2.87 -19.30
N GLY A 365 -15.19 -3.59 -20.42
CA GLY A 365 -15.37 -3.06 -21.77
C GLY A 365 -14.07 -2.63 -22.45
N HIS A 366 -12.93 -2.76 -21.75
CA HIS A 366 -11.59 -2.34 -22.20
C HIS A 366 -10.54 -3.46 -22.06
N ALA A 367 -10.95 -4.73 -21.93
CA ALA A 367 -10.01 -5.85 -21.83
C ALA A 367 -9.05 -5.96 -23.04
N GLU A 368 -9.49 -5.56 -24.25
CA GLU A 368 -8.63 -5.55 -25.44
C GLU A 368 -7.51 -4.49 -25.34
N GLU A 369 -7.76 -3.36 -24.69
CA GLU A 369 -6.74 -2.33 -24.43
C GLU A 369 -5.69 -2.85 -23.44
N VAL A 370 -6.14 -3.59 -22.41
CA VAL A 370 -5.25 -4.27 -21.47
C VAL A 370 -4.37 -5.27 -22.19
N ALA A 371 -4.94 -6.09 -23.09
CA ALA A 371 -4.16 -7.03 -23.91
C ALA A 371 -3.13 -6.29 -24.78
N SER A 372 -3.55 -5.20 -25.43
CA SER A 372 -2.68 -4.39 -26.29
C SER A 372 -1.52 -3.73 -25.52
N SER A 373 -1.76 -3.32 -24.26
CA SER A 373 -0.67 -2.88 -23.38
C SER A 373 0.24 -4.04 -22.98
N ALA A 374 -0.32 -5.17 -22.56
CA ALA A 374 0.45 -6.35 -22.17
C ALA A 374 1.35 -6.86 -23.32
N GLU A 375 0.86 -6.89 -24.55
CA GLU A 375 1.66 -7.30 -25.71
C GLU A 375 2.84 -6.37 -26.00
N ARG A 376 2.66 -5.06 -25.82
CA ARG A 376 3.76 -4.09 -25.91
C ARG A 376 4.81 -4.34 -24.84
N ALA A 377 4.40 -4.69 -23.62
CA ALA A 377 5.33 -5.05 -22.54
C ALA A 377 6.05 -6.39 -22.82
N LEU A 378 5.34 -7.38 -23.37
CA LEU A 378 5.90 -8.68 -23.74
C LEU A 378 6.99 -8.59 -24.83
N ALA A 379 6.91 -7.61 -25.72
CA ALA A 379 7.91 -7.42 -26.79
C ALA A 379 9.34 -7.15 -26.26
N VAL A 380 9.48 -6.76 -24.99
CA VAL A 380 10.75 -6.43 -24.33
C VAL A 380 11.00 -7.24 -23.05
N GLU A 381 10.11 -8.15 -22.70
CA GLU A 381 10.16 -8.91 -21.46
C GLU A 381 10.34 -10.40 -21.73
N GLU A 382 11.40 -11.00 -21.15
CA GLU A 382 11.72 -12.43 -21.27
C GLU A 382 11.63 -13.14 -19.90
N GLY A 383 11.34 -14.44 -19.92
CA GLY A 383 11.36 -15.33 -18.75
C GLY A 383 10.01 -15.94 -18.37
N ASP A 384 10.03 -16.89 -17.42
CA ASP A 384 8.92 -17.80 -17.05
C ASP A 384 7.65 -17.13 -16.49
N TRP A 385 7.59 -15.80 -16.41
CA TRP A 385 6.45 -15.02 -15.87
C TRP A 385 6.22 -13.72 -16.65
N ALA A 386 6.73 -13.64 -17.87
CA ALA A 386 6.61 -12.45 -18.69
C ALA A 386 5.14 -12.10 -18.97
N VAL A 387 4.29 -13.10 -19.19
CA VAL A 387 2.86 -12.91 -19.51
C VAL A 387 2.10 -12.35 -18.32
N SER A 388 2.15 -12.99 -17.15
CA SER A 388 1.52 -12.47 -15.94
C SER A 388 2.02 -11.06 -15.58
N LYS A 389 3.32 -10.79 -15.67
CA LYS A 389 3.87 -9.45 -15.43
C LYS A 389 3.36 -8.41 -16.44
N ALA A 390 3.28 -8.77 -17.71
CA ALA A 390 2.77 -7.90 -18.75
C ALA A 390 1.28 -7.62 -18.56
N LEU A 391 0.47 -8.65 -18.26
CA LEU A 391 -0.96 -8.51 -18.01
C LEU A 391 -1.27 -7.58 -16.83
N ILE A 392 -0.59 -7.75 -15.69
CA ILE A 392 -0.81 -6.85 -14.55
C ILE A 392 -0.32 -5.44 -14.85
N THR A 393 0.76 -5.28 -15.61
CA THR A 393 1.24 -3.95 -16.03
C THR A 393 0.22 -3.26 -16.93
N GLY A 394 -0.32 -3.98 -17.93
CA GLY A 394 -1.38 -3.47 -18.79
C GLY A 394 -2.66 -3.14 -18.04
N LEU A 395 -3.06 -3.99 -17.08
CA LEU A 395 -4.20 -3.71 -16.21
C LEU A 395 -3.98 -2.41 -15.43
N ILE A 396 -2.81 -2.23 -14.82
CA ILE A 396 -2.47 -1.02 -14.06
C ILE A 396 -2.53 0.22 -14.95
N GLU A 397 -2.02 0.16 -16.18
CA GLU A 397 -2.04 1.30 -17.12
C GLU A 397 -3.46 1.71 -17.53
N CYS A 398 -4.36 0.73 -17.70
CA CYS A 398 -5.75 0.97 -18.10
C CYS A 398 -6.70 1.26 -16.93
N THR A 399 -6.24 1.12 -15.67
CA THR A 399 -7.10 1.28 -14.49
C THR A 399 -7.21 2.74 -14.05
N GLU A 400 -8.40 3.26 -13.83
CA GLU A 400 -8.63 4.49 -13.05
C GLU A 400 -9.39 4.16 -11.76
N PRO A 401 -9.15 4.83 -10.61
CA PRO A 401 -8.37 6.07 -10.37
C PRO A 401 -6.83 5.91 -10.29
N CYS A 402 -6.09 7.03 -10.36
CA CYS A 402 -4.61 7.04 -10.33
C CYS A 402 -4.02 6.53 -9.01
N ALA A 403 -4.69 6.80 -7.89
CA ALA A 403 -4.29 6.27 -6.59
C ALA A 403 -4.46 4.74 -6.52
N LEU A 404 -5.47 4.17 -7.18
CA LEU A 404 -5.59 2.72 -7.35
C LEU A 404 -4.44 2.15 -8.19
N GLN A 405 -4.06 2.79 -9.31
CA GLN A 405 -2.87 2.38 -10.07
C GLN A 405 -1.61 2.34 -9.19
N THR A 406 -1.44 3.34 -8.34
CA THR A 406 -0.29 3.44 -7.42
C THR A 406 -0.29 2.28 -6.41
N ILE A 407 -1.45 1.97 -5.83
CA ILE A 407 -1.61 0.82 -4.91
C ILE A 407 -1.25 -0.48 -5.63
N LEU A 408 -1.83 -0.73 -6.81
CA LEU A 408 -1.56 -1.94 -7.58
C LEU A 408 -0.09 -2.05 -7.98
N ARG A 409 0.55 -0.94 -8.35
CA ARG A 409 1.97 -0.89 -8.70
C ARG A 409 2.84 -1.26 -7.50
N GLU A 410 2.58 -0.68 -6.32
CA GLU A 410 3.30 -0.99 -5.09
C GLU A 410 3.13 -2.46 -4.65
N LEU A 411 1.91 -3.00 -4.77
CA LEU A 411 1.63 -4.42 -4.49
C LEU A 411 2.34 -5.33 -5.48
N ASN A 412 2.25 -5.04 -6.78
CA ASN A 412 2.94 -5.80 -7.82
C ASN A 412 4.46 -5.78 -7.59
N ASP A 413 5.00 -4.65 -7.15
CA ASP A 413 6.40 -4.48 -6.81
C ASP A 413 6.86 -5.34 -5.61
N LEU A 414 5.98 -5.58 -4.63
CA LEU A 414 6.20 -6.51 -3.54
C LEU A 414 6.09 -7.97 -4.01
N LEU A 415 5.17 -8.25 -4.94
CA LEU A 415 4.98 -9.58 -5.52
C LEU A 415 6.11 -10.05 -6.44
N ARG A 416 7.02 -9.15 -6.83
CA ARG A 416 8.26 -9.56 -7.51
C ARG A 416 9.13 -10.51 -6.67
N TRP A 417 8.94 -10.56 -5.35
CA TRP A 417 9.48 -11.63 -4.48
C TRP A 417 9.04 -13.03 -4.92
N GLY A 418 7.97 -13.18 -5.70
CA GLY A 418 7.55 -14.47 -6.27
C GLY A 418 8.65 -15.14 -7.09
N ALA A 419 9.53 -14.37 -7.75
CA ALA A 419 10.72 -14.90 -8.45
C ALA A 419 11.70 -15.63 -7.52
N PHE A 420 11.64 -15.34 -6.22
CA PHE A 420 12.36 -16.13 -5.24
C PHE A 420 11.74 -17.51 -5.07
N LEU A 421 10.41 -17.57 -4.95
CA LEU A 421 9.65 -18.81 -4.76
C LEU A 421 9.76 -19.76 -5.97
N THR A 422 10.05 -19.23 -7.18
CA THR A 422 10.27 -20.04 -8.40
C THR A 422 11.53 -20.90 -8.33
N LEU A 423 12.52 -20.48 -7.54
CA LEU A 423 13.74 -21.26 -7.31
C LEU A 423 13.49 -22.50 -6.44
N PHE A 424 12.32 -22.61 -5.83
CA PHE A 424 11.94 -23.72 -4.93
C PHE A 424 10.88 -24.62 -5.56
N ALA A 425 10.90 -25.90 -5.16
CA ALA A 425 10.14 -26.99 -5.77
C ALA A 425 8.61 -26.77 -5.81
N ALA A 426 8.04 -26.02 -4.86
CA ALA A 426 6.60 -25.79 -4.81
C ALA A 426 6.04 -24.93 -5.95
N SER A 427 6.87 -24.09 -6.57
CA SER A 427 6.46 -23.35 -7.77
C SER A 427 6.25 -24.28 -8.97
N ARG A 428 6.97 -25.41 -9.05
CA ARG A 428 6.87 -26.36 -10.18
C ARG A 428 5.55 -27.14 -10.20
N GLU A 429 5.00 -27.42 -9.02
CA GLU A 429 3.73 -28.16 -8.89
C GLU A 429 2.54 -27.36 -9.44
N SER A 430 2.54 -26.03 -9.23
CA SER A 430 1.47 -25.13 -9.70
C SER A 430 1.84 -24.29 -10.92
N ALA A 431 3.10 -24.32 -11.37
CA ALA A 431 3.59 -23.51 -12.51
C ALA A 431 2.76 -23.76 -13.78
N SER A 432 2.50 -25.03 -14.13
CA SER A 432 1.73 -25.35 -15.34
C SER A 432 0.31 -24.79 -15.31
N ALA A 433 -0.35 -24.86 -14.15
CA ALA A 433 -1.69 -24.30 -13.95
C ALA A 433 -1.68 -22.76 -14.01
N LEU A 434 -0.70 -22.11 -13.38
CA LEU A 434 -0.53 -20.66 -13.43
C LEU A 434 -0.21 -20.17 -14.85
N SER A 435 0.69 -20.84 -15.58
CA SER A 435 1.01 -20.54 -16.97
C SER A 435 -0.18 -20.78 -17.93
N SER A 436 -1.03 -21.76 -17.61
CA SER A 436 -2.28 -21.95 -18.35
C SER A 436 -3.24 -20.79 -18.11
N LEU A 437 -3.42 -20.35 -16.86
CA LEU A 437 -4.30 -19.24 -16.51
C LEU A 437 -3.86 -17.91 -17.13
N GLU A 438 -2.56 -17.59 -17.12
CA GLU A 438 -2.07 -16.35 -17.75
C GLU A 438 -2.27 -16.38 -19.27
N SER A 439 -2.07 -17.54 -19.92
CA SER A 439 -2.30 -17.71 -21.36
C SER A 439 -3.79 -17.59 -21.72
N ILE A 440 -4.67 -18.17 -20.89
CA ILE A 440 -6.13 -18.07 -21.04
C ILE A 440 -6.57 -16.62 -20.85
N ALA A 441 -6.10 -15.95 -19.79
CA ALA A 441 -6.43 -14.56 -19.50
C ALA A 441 -6.03 -13.63 -20.65
N LEU A 442 -4.80 -13.75 -21.18
CA LEU A 442 -4.37 -12.97 -22.34
C LEU A 442 -5.24 -13.27 -23.58
N GLY A 443 -5.56 -14.55 -23.80
CA GLY A 443 -6.42 -14.97 -24.91
C GLY A 443 -7.86 -14.43 -24.81
N GLN A 444 -8.41 -14.31 -23.61
CA GLN A 444 -9.74 -13.73 -23.35
C GLN A 444 -9.73 -12.22 -23.51
N ALA A 445 -8.71 -11.55 -22.97
CA ALA A 445 -8.51 -10.12 -23.13
C ALA A 445 -8.43 -9.70 -24.62
N ARG A 446 -7.68 -10.46 -25.43
CA ARG A 446 -7.62 -10.28 -26.90
C ARG A 446 -8.96 -10.40 -27.61
N ARG A 447 -9.88 -11.20 -27.06
CA ARG A 447 -11.21 -11.45 -27.63
C ARG A 447 -12.27 -10.51 -27.06
N ALA A 448 -11.86 -9.51 -26.27
CA ALA A 448 -12.77 -8.64 -25.51
C ALA A 448 -13.76 -9.43 -24.63
N ASP A 449 -13.35 -10.59 -24.13
CA ASP A 449 -14.10 -11.37 -23.13
C ASP A 449 -13.76 -10.84 -21.73
N ASP A 450 -14.37 -9.72 -21.35
CA ASP A 450 -14.11 -9.04 -20.07
C ASP A 450 -14.40 -9.93 -18.86
N GLU A 451 -15.51 -10.67 -18.90
CA GLU A 451 -15.92 -11.55 -17.80
C GLU A 451 -14.93 -12.71 -17.64
N GLY A 452 -14.59 -13.39 -18.75
CA GLY A 452 -13.61 -14.46 -18.74
C GLY A 452 -12.23 -13.98 -18.30
N PHE A 453 -11.78 -12.83 -18.82
CA PHE A 453 -10.51 -12.21 -18.43
C PHE A 453 -10.47 -11.93 -16.92
N SER A 454 -11.52 -11.33 -16.37
CA SER A 454 -11.65 -11.03 -14.94
C SER A 454 -11.60 -12.28 -14.07
N GLN A 455 -12.32 -13.34 -14.47
CA GLN A 455 -12.33 -14.62 -13.79
C GLN A 455 -10.94 -15.28 -13.79
N SER A 456 -10.26 -15.30 -14.94
CA SER A 456 -8.93 -15.91 -15.09
C SER A 456 -7.85 -15.16 -14.31
N MET A 457 -7.86 -13.81 -14.33
CA MET A 457 -6.95 -12.98 -13.52
C MET A 457 -7.17 -13.21 -12.03
N THR A 458 -8.43 -13.24 -11.58
CA THR A 458 -8.76 -13.51 -10.18
C THR A 458 -8.31 -14.92 -9.76
N ALA A 459 -8.57 -15.93 -10.59
CA ALA A 459 -8.15 -17.30 -10.36
C ALA A 459 -6.62 -17.43 -10.29
N TYR A 460 -5.87 -16.73 -11.15
CA TYR A 460 -4.41 -16.73 -11.16
C TYR A 460 -3.84 -16.27 -9.82
N TYR A 461 -4.23 -15.09 -9.33
CA TYR A 461 -3.70 -14.57 -8.06
C TYR A 461 -4.15 -15.40 -6.86
N ARG A 462 -5.38 -15.93 -6.87
CA ARG A 462 -5.87 -16.82 -5.81
C ARG A 462 -5.07 -18.13 -5.76
N LEU A 463 -4.85 -18.76 -6.91
CA LEU A 463 -4.02 -19.98 -7.00
C LEU A 463 -2.59 -19.69 -6.56
N MET A 464 -2.00 -18.58 -7.00
CA MET A 464 -0.66 -18.17 -6.59
C MET A 464 -0.55 -18.05 -5.06
N LEU A 465 -1.49 -17.37 -4.41
CA LEU A 465 -1.50 -17.23 -2.96
C LEU A 465 -1.66 -18.60 -2.26
N GLN A 466 -2.59 -19.44 -2.72
CA GLN A 466 -2.81 -20.78 -2.17
C GLN A 466 -1.58 -21.67 -2.28
N SER A 467 -0.93 -21.71 -3.44
CA SER A 467 0.29 -22.49 -3.65
C SER A 467 1.42 -22.05 -2.74
N VAL A 468 1.57 -20.73 -2.53
CA VAL A 468 2.59 -20.20 -1.63
C VAL A 468 2.27 -20.51 -0.17
N LEU A 469 1.02 -20.37 0.27
CA LEU A 469 0.64 -20.73 1.63
C LEU A 469 0.88 -22.23 1.91
N ALA A 470 0.45 -23.11 1.01
CA ALA A 470 0.66 -24.55 1.13
C ALA A 470 2.15 -24.94 1.14
N PHE A 471 2.99 -24.22 0.40
CA PHE A 471 4.44 -24.40 0.48
C PHE A 471 4.99 -24.01 1.84
N LEU A 472 4.64 -22.81 2.33
CA LEU A 472 5.13 -22.28 3.58
C LEU A 472 4.66 -23.10 4.79
N GLU A 473 3.47 -23.70 4.71
CA GLU A 473 2.95 -24.65 5.70
C GLU A 473 3.78 -25.93 5.76
N ARG A 474 3.98 -26.59 4.60
CA ARG A 474 4.84 -27.78 4.48
C ARG A 474 6.25 -27.53 4.99
N ALA A 475 6.73 -26.29 4.80
CA ALA A 475 8.02 -25.83 5.26
C ALA A 475 8.07 -25.46 6.77
N GLY A 476 6.94 -25.45 7.48
CA GLY A 476 6.85 -25.07 8.90
C GLY A 476 7.06 -23.57 9.16
N MET A 477 6.94 -22.72 8.14
CA MET A 477 7.22 -21.28 8.24
C MET A 477 6.04 -20.46 8.73
N ILE A 478 4.83 -20.91 8.43
CA ILE A 478 3.59 -20.21 8.77
C ILE A 478 2.55 -21.19 9.30
N ASP A 479 1.62 -20.64 10.07
CA ASP A 479 0.38 -21.29 10.43
C ASP A 479 -0.71 -20.78 9.46
N VAL A 480 -1.13 -21.62 8.51
CA VAL A 480 -2.03 -21.22 7.41
C VAL A 480 -3.42 -20.87 7.93
N ASP A 481 -3.83 -21.41 9.07
CA ASP A 481 -5.13 -21.15 9.70
C ASP A 481 -5.35 -19.66 10.02
N ARG A 482 -4.29 -18.85 10.00
CA ARG A 482 -4.36 -17.40 10.25
C ARG A 482 -4.45 -16.53 8.99
N THR A 483 -4.20 -17.06 7.79
CA THR A 483 -4.19 -16.26 6.55
C THR A 483 -5.37 -16.62 5.66
N ILE A 484 -6.39 -15.77 5.66
CA ILE A 484 -7.57 -15.95 4.82
C ILE A 484 -7.24 -15.62 3.36
N VAL A 485 -7.49 -16.57 2.46
CA VAL A 485 -7.49 -16.33 1.01
C VAL A 485 -8.81 -15.63 0.64
N PRO A 486 -8.77 -14.42 0.04
CA PRO A 486 -9.97 -13.67 -0.33
C PRO A 486 -10.89 -14.40 -1.32
#